data_AF-A0A968XI78-F1
#
_entry.id   AF-A0A968XI78-F1
#
_cell.length_a   1.000
_cell.length_b   1.000
_cell.length_c   1.000
_cell.angle_alpha   90.00
_cell.angle_beta   90.00
_cell.angle_gamma   90.00
#
_symmetry.space_group_name_H-M   'P 1'
#
loop_
_entity.id
_entity.type
_entity.pdbx_description
1 polymer ?
#
loop_
_entity_poly.entity_id
_entity_poly.type
_entity_poly.pdbx_seq_one_letter_code
_entity_poly.pdbx_strand_id
1 'polypeptide(L)'
;MKFNVPFFLRIGTLGALTLLAACGKYGELEPQPGAKPAPVAFGRDKPESPDQLLTPPAQARPGRSVEILSRSVRREDDPFDLPPGSQPEVDASNAANSAQPDETAAAPGDEDEPK
;
A
#
# COMPACT_ATOMS: atom_id res chain seq x y z
N MET A 1 32.56 24.01 -18.20
CA MET A 1 32.26 23.46 -19.55
C MET A 1 30.77 23.63 -19.83
N LYS A 2 30.39 24.33 -20.91
CA LYS A 2 28.97 24.55 -21.29
C LYS A 2 28.59 23.49 -22.33
N PHE A 3 27.80 22.50 -21.95
CA PHE A 3 27.28 21.49 -22.87
C PHE A 3 26.22 22.14 -23.77
N ASN A 4 26.60 22.44 -25.01
CA ASN A 4 25.69 22.96 -26.02
C ASN A 4 24.89 21.79 -26.61
N VAL A 5 23.77 21.46 -25.98
CA VAL A 5 22.91 20.37 -26.43
C VAL A 5 22.03 20.87 -27.58
N PRO A 6 22.14 20.31 -28.79
CA PRO A 6 21.38 20.78 -29.93
C PRO A 6 19.87 20.65 -29.68
N PHE A 7 19.11 21.64 -30.13
CA PHE A 7 17.66 21.75 -29.93
C PHE A 7 16.92 20.47 -30.36
N PHE A 8 17.40 19.81 -31.42
CA PHE A 8 16.89 18.52 -31.89
C PHE A 8 17.10 17.36 -30.90
N LEU A 9 18.20 17.35 -30.14
CA LEU A 9 18.43 16.34 -29.10
C LEU A 9 17.51 16.57 -27.90
N ARG A 10 17.21 17.83 -27.58
CA ARG A 10 16.24 18.18 -26.52
C ARG A 10 14.80 17.86 -26.91
N ILE A 11 14.41 18.07 -28.16
CA ILE A 11 13.09 17.67 -28.67
C ILE A 11 12.97 16.15 -28.70
N GLY A 12 14.02 15.45 -29.15
CA GLY A 12 14.04 13.99 -29.19
C GLY A 12 13.87 13.34 -27.81
N THR A 13 14.55 13.85 -26.78
CA THR A 13 14.37 13.35 -25.41
C THR A 13 12.98 13.68 -24.85
N LEU A 14 12.46 14.88 -25.08
CA LEU A 14 11.11 15.26 -24.63
C LEU A 14 10.03 14.39 -25.29
N GLY A 15 10.17 14.10 -26.59
CA GLY A 15 9.26 13.20 -27.31
C GLY A 15 9.33 11.75 -26.81
N ALA A 16 10.52 11.23 -26.52
CA ALA A 16 10.65 9.89 -25.96
C ALA A 16 9.97 9.75 -24.58
N LEU A 17 10.07 10.78 -23.73
CA LEU A 17 9.42 10.83 -22.43
C LEU A 17 7.88 10.86 -22.53
N THR A 18 7.31 11.58 -23.51
CA THR A 18 5.85 11.65 -23.68
C THR A 18 5.26 10.35 -24.22
N LEU A 19 5.97 9.62 -25.10
CA LEU A 19 5.52 8.31 -25.56
C LEU A 19 5.47 7.28 -24.40
N LEU A 20 6.37 7.37 -23.42
CA LEU A 20 6.37 6.47 -22.26
C LEU A 20 5.18 6.71 -21.33
N ALA A 21 4.77 7.98 -21.18
CA ALA A 21 3.62 8.36 -20.34
C ALA A 21 2.25 8.03 -20.98
N ALA A 22 2.21 7.67 -22.27
CA ALA A 22 0.96 7.45 -23.01
C ALA A 22 0.44 6.00 -22.97
N CYS A 23 1.11 5.07 -22.28
CA CYS A 23 0.78 3.64 -22.31
C CYS A 23 -0.35 3.20 -21.34
N GLY A 24 -1.26 4.10 -20.93
CA GLY A 24 -2.34 3.77 -20.00
C GLY A 24 -3.71 4.29 -20.45
N LYS A 25 -4.72 3.40 -20.53
CA LYS A 25 -6.13 3.79 -20.66
C LYS A 25 -6.67 4.09 -19.25
N TYR A 26 -7.19 5.28 -19.03
CA TYR A 26 -8.01 5.59 -17.87
C TYR A 26 -9.49 5.59 -18.29
N GLY A 27 -10.32 4.81 -17.63
CA GLY A 27 -11.75 4.71 -17.95
C GLY A 27 -12.36 3.44 -17.38
N GLU A 28 -13.64 3.24 -17.69
CA GLU A 28 -14.41 2.11 -17.20
C GLU A 28 -13.77 0.77 -17.58
N LEU A 29 -13.83 -0.18 -16.65
CA LEU A 29 -13.31 -1.52 -16.88
C LEU A 29 -14.29 -2.32 -17.73
N GLU A 30 -13.77 -2.89 -18.81
CA GLU A 30 -14.53 -3.74 -19.70
C GLU A 30 -13.96 -5.16 -19.65
N PRO A 31 -14.83 -6.19 -19.56
CA PRO A 31 -14.36 -7.56 -19.66
C PRO A 31 -13.73 -7.81 -21.03
N GLN A 32 -12.70 -8.64 -21.07
CA GLN A 32 -12.06 -9.05 -22.32
C GLN A 32 -13.11 -9.65 -23.28
N PRO A 33 -13.07 -9.36 -24.58
CA PRO A 33 -13.95 -9.98 -25.56
C PRO A 33 -13.97 -11.51 -25.43
N GLY A 34 -15.16 -12.09 -25.27
CA GLY A 34 -15.35 -13.53 -25.08
C GLY A 34 -15.17 -14.03 -23.64
N ALA A 35 -14.81 -13.17 -22.69
CA ALA A 35 -14.80 -13.52 -21.27
C ALA A 35 -16.22 -13.79 -20.76
N LYS A 36 -16.36 -14.84 -19.95
CA LYS A 36 -17.61 -15.14 -19.26
C LYS A 36 -17.71 -14.25 -18.01
N PRO A 37 -18.91 -13.77 -17.65
CA PRO A 37 -19.10 -12.99 -16.43
C PRO A 37 -18.76 -13.83 -15.19
N ALA A 38 -18.48 -13.16 -14.08
CA ALA A 38 -18.27 -13.81 -12.78
C ALA A 38 -19.49 -14.67 -12.40
N PRO A 39 -19.28 -15.80 -11.69
CA PRO A 39 -20.38 -16.61 -11.20
C PRO A 39 -21.37 -15.80 -10.36
N VAL A 40 -22.66 -16.08 -10.53
CA VAL A 40 -23.70 -15.43 -9.75
C VAL A 40 -23.67 -15.97 -8.32
N ALA A 41 -23.55 -15.08 -7.35
CA ALA A 41 -23.57 -15.45 -5.93
C ALA A 41 -24.95 -16.00 -5.53
N PHE A 42 -24.96 -16.84 -4.49
CA PHE A 42 -26.18 -17.47 -4.00
C PHE A 42 -27.22 -16.42 -3.58
N GLY A 43 -28.46 -16.56 -4.05
CA GLY A 43 -29.55 -15.62 -3.77
C GLY A 43 -29.52 -14.33 -4.60
N ARG A 44 -28.71 -14.26 -5.66
CA ARG A 44 -28.70 -13.14 -6.62
C ARG A 44 -29.24 -13.58 -7.98
N ASP A 45 -29.91 -12.67 -8.67
CA ASP A 45 -30.50 -12.94 -9.99
C ASP A 45 -29.52 -12.74 -11.15
N LYS A 46 -28.43 -11.97 -10.92
CA LYS A 46 -27.52 -11.50 -11.95
C LYS A 46 -26.07 -11.43 -11.44
N PRO A 47 -25.07 -11.56 -12.34
CA PRO A 47 -23.67 -11.38 -11.99
C PRO A 47 -23.37 -9.92 -11.66
N GLU A 48 -22.30 -9.70 -10.89
CA GLU A 48 -21.85 -8.37 -10.49
C GLU A 48 -21.17 -7.62 -11.65
N SER A 49 -21.31 -6.29 -11.66
CA SER A 49 -20.61 -5.43 -12.62
C SER A 49 -19.12 -5.28 -12.26
N PRO A 50 -18.26 -4.85 -13.20
CA PRO A 50 -16.84 -4.59 -12.90
C PRO A 50 -16.64 -3.67 -11.68
N ASP A 51 -17.39 -2.58 -11.58
CA ASP A 51 -17.36 -1.67 -10.42
C ASP A 51 -17.69 -2.35 -9.08
N GLN A 52 -18.67 -3.25 -9.10
CA GLN A 52 -19.10 -3.97 -7.90
C GLN A 52 -18.02 -4.94 -7.44
N LEU A 53 -17.36 -5.62 -8.37
CA LEU A 53 -16.25 -6.53 -8.08
C LEU A 53 -15.01 -5.82 -7.52
N LEU A 54 -14.82 -4.54 -7.88
CA LEU A 54 -13.76 -3.70 -7.30
C LEU A 54 -14.08 -3.18 -5.90
N THR A 55 -15.34 -3.29 -5.46
CA THR A 55 -15.81 -2.79 -4.17
C THR A 55 -15.86 -3.94 -3.15
N PRO A 56 -15.01 -3.96 -2.12
CA PRO A 56 -15.02 -5.03 -1.13
C PRO A 56 -16.36 -5.07 -0.38
N PRO A 57 -17.01 -6.24 -0.24
CA PRO A 57 -18.21 -6.35 0.57
C PRO A 57 -17.89 -6.18 2.06
N ALA A 58 -18.91 -5.83 2.85
CA ALA A 58 -18.76 -5.64 4.31
C ALA A 58 -18.20 -6.88 5.03
N GLN A 59 -18.43 -8.07 4.50
CA GLN A 59 -17.86 -9.32 5.04
C GLN A 59 -16.35 -9.41 4.82
N ALA A 60 -15.84 -8.94 3.66
CA ALA A 60 -14.42 -8.97 3.33
C ALA A 60 -13.65 -7.83 4.00
N ARG A 61 -14.30 -6.67 4.19
CA ARG A 61 -13.73 -5.52 4.88
C ARG A 61 -14.75 -4.90 5.83
N PRO A 62 -14.94 -5.49 7.03
CA PRO A 62 -15.86 -4.94 8.01
C PRO A 62 -15.47 -3.52 8.39
N GLY A 63 -16.49 -2.67 8.59
CA GLY A 63 -16.28 -1.36 9.17
C GLY A 63 -15.66 -1.52 10.55
N ARG A 64 -14.56 -0.82 10.81
CA ARG A 64 -14.05 -0.71 12.18
C ARG A 64 -14.93 0.27 12.92
N SER A 65 -15.66 -0.20 13.93
CA SER A 65 -16.26 0.65 14.96
C SER A 65 -15.13 1.16 15.86
N VAL A 66 -14.29 2.04 15.33
CA VAL A 66 -13.42 2.84 16.18
C VAL A 66 -14.27 4.01 16.65
N GLU A 67 -14.70 3.99 17.91
CA GLU A 67 -14.85 5.26 18.61
C GLU A 67 -13.45 5.87 18.60
N ILE A 68 -13.22 6.80 17.67
CA ILE A 68 -12.02 7.61 17.68
C ILE A 68 -12.04 8.29 19.05
N LEU A 69 -11.11 7.90 19.93
CA LEU A 69 -10.82 8.72 21.11
C LEU A 69 -10.52 10.12 20.56
N SER A 70 -11.35 11.11 20.88
CA SER A 70 -11.22 12.47 20.36
C SER A 70 -9.88 13.13 20.74
N ARG A 71 -9.15 12.51 21.67
CA ARG A 71 -7.82 12.85 22.11
C ARG A 71 -7.03 11.59 22.45
N SER A 72 -5.72 11.63 22.25
CA SER A 72 -4.81 10.59 22.74
C SER A 72 -4.84 10.54 24.28
N VAL A 73 -4.90 9.33 24.84
CA VAL A 73 -4.73 9.08 26.27
C VAL A 73 -3.33 8.51 26.46
N ARG A 74 -2.62 8.93 27.51
CA ARG A 74 -1.32 8.35 27.87
C ARG A 74 -1.52 6.88 28.24
N ARG A 75 -0.77 5.97 27.63
CA ARG A 75 -0.76 4.57 28.02
C ARG A 75 -0.11 4.45 29.39
N GLU A 76 -0.66 3.59 30.24
CA GLU A 76 0.02 3.19 31.48
C GLU A 76 1.34 2.51 31.14
N ASP A 77 2.31 2.66 32.04
CA ASP A 77 3.60 1.98 31.92
C ASP A 77 3.38 0.45 31.95
N ASP A 78 4.04 -0.29 31.05
CA ASP A 78 3.85 -1.74 30.94
C ASP A 78 4.42 -2.43 32.19
N PRO A 79 3.60 -3.14 33.00
CA PRO A 79 4.10 -3.83 34.19
C PRO A 79 5.10 -4.95 33.87
N PHE A 80 5.24 -5.33 32.59
CA PHE A 80 6.18 -6.33 32.09
C PHE A 80 7.34 -5.71 31.31
N ASP A 81 7.58 -4.40 31.42
CA ASP A 81 8.76 -3.78 30.81
C ASP A 81 10.02 -4.22 31.55
N LEU A 82 10.65 -5.27 31.03
CA LEU A 82 11.80 -5.92 31.62
C LEU A 82 13.06 -5.06 31.36
N PRO A 83 13.87 -4.74 32.38
CA PRO A 83 15.10 -3.97 32.17
C PRO A 83 16.01 -4.63 31.11
N PRO A 84 16.77 -3.84 30.34
CA PRO A 84 17.69 -4.38 29.35
C PRO A 84 18.65 -5.39 30.00
N GLY A 85 18.62 -6.63 29.51
CA GLY A 85 19.39 -7.75 30.08
C GLY A 85 18.60 -8.71 30.98
N SER A 86 17.31 -8.45 31.24
CA SER A 86 16.41 -9.35 32.00
C SER A 86 15.37 -10.05 31.13
N GLN A 87 15.53 -9.98 29.80
CA GLN A 87 14.79 -10.83 28.88
C GLN A 87 14.93 -12.27 29.39
N PRO A 88 13.82 -13.02 29.61
CA PRO A 88 13.93 -14.44 29.92
C PRO A 88 14.76 -15.04 28.79
N GLU A 89 15.88 -15.66 29.17
CA GLU A 89 16.77 -16.36 28.26
C GLU A 89 15.87 -17.18 27.34
N VAL A 90 15.85 -16.82 26.06
CA VAL A 90 15.06 -17.54 25.08
C VAL A 90 15.65 -18.94 25.05
N ASP A 91 15.03 -19.86 25.79
CA ASP A 91 15.43 -21.25 25.81
C ASP A 91 15.56 -21.67 24.35
N ALA A 92 16.75 -22.14 23.98
CA ALA A 92 17.15 -22.36 22.59
C ALA A 92 16.25 -23.35 21.82
N SER A 93 15.26 -23.96 22.49
CA SER A 93 14.20 -24.76 21.91
C SER A 93 13.12 -23.96 21.18
N ASN A 94 12.96 -22.65 21.42
CA ASN A 94 11.91 -21.83 20.77
C ASN A 94 12.45 -20.76 19.79
N ALA A 95 13.78 -20.61 19.70
CA ALA A 95 14.44 -19.70 18.75
C ALA A 95 14.16 -20.03 17.26
N ALA A 96 13.65 -21.23 16.97
CA ALA A 96 13.32 -21.66 15.61
C ALA A 96 12.03 -21.04 15.05
N ASN A 97 11.18 -20.41 15.87
CA ASN A 97 9.88 -19.89 15.42
C ASN A 97 9.78 -18.35 15.38
N SER A 98 10.85 -17.63 15.73
CA SER A 98 10.84 -16.15 15.85
C SER A 98 11.57 -15.41 14.73
N ALA A 99 11.93 -16.10 13.63
CA ALA A 99 12.44 -15.42 12.44
C ALA A 99 11.27 -14.81 11.64
N GLN A 100 10.66 -13.74 12.17
CA GLN A 100 9.97 -12.75 11.34
C GLN A 100 10.93 -11.58 11.10
N PRO A 101 11.30 -11.28 9.84
CA PRO A 101 12.20 -10.18 9.53
C PRO A 101 11.56 -8.82 9.80
N ASP A 102 12.24 -8.09 10.70
CA ASP A 102 12.53 -6.66 10.71
C ASP A 102 11.93 -5.79 9.60
N GLU A 103 11.10 -4.80 9.98
CA GLU A 103 11.03 -3.52 9.25
C GLU A 103 10.60 -2.40 10.23
N THR A 104 11.55 -1.91 11.01
CA THR A 104 11.53 -0.51 11.44
C THR A 104 12.85 0.13 11.01
N ALA A 105 12.82 1.00 10.00
CA ALA A 105 13.50 2.31 10.05
C ALA A 105 13.49 3.03 8.69
N ALA A 106 12.73 4.13 8.62
CA ALA A 106 13.20 5.44 8.14
C ALA A 106 12.05 6.44 8.38
N ALA A 107 11.95 7.14 9.52
CA ALA A 107 12.74 8.26 10.03
C ALA A 107 11.79 9.49 10.11
N PRO A 108 11.80 10.30 11.20
CA PRO A 108 11.06 11.56 11.24
C PRO A 108 11.83 12.62 10.43
N GLY A 109 11.10 13.41 9.65
CA GLY A 109 11.68 14.42 8.75
C GLY A 109 12.10 15.70 9.45
N ASP A 110 13.01 16.43 8.80
CA ASP A 110 13.32 17.83 9.09
C ASP A 110 13.19 18.66 7.79
N GLU A 111 12.11 19.44 7.78
CA GLU A 111 11.94 20.84 7.38
C GLU A 111 12.44 21.39 6.00
N ASP A 112 11.45 21.91 5.27
CA ASP A 112 11.37 23.22 4.60
C ASP A 112 12.35 23.68 3.49
N GLU A 113 11.81 23.59 2.26
CA GLU A 113 11.56 24.70 1.31
C GLU A 113 12.77 25.40 0.58
N PRO A 114 12.54 26.31 -0.39
CA PRO A 114 12.43 26.07 -1.84
C PRO A 114 13.59 26.62 -2.71
N LYS A 115 13.76 26.09 -3.93
CA LYS A 115 13.69 26.86 -5.21
C LYS A 115 13.71 25.93 -6.43
#